data_AF-A0AAQ4E453-F1
#
_entry.id   AF-A0AAQ4E453-F1
#
_cell.length_a   1.000
_cell.length_b   1.000
_cell.length_c   1.000
_cell.angle_alpha   90.00
_cell.angle_beta   90.00
_cell.angle_gamma   90.00
#
_symmetry.space_group_name_H-M   'P 1'
#
loop_
_entity.id
_entity.type
_entity.pdbx_description
1 polymer ?
#
loop_
_entity_poly.entity_id
_entity_poly.type
_entity_poly.pdbx_seq_one_letter_code
_entity_poly.pdbx_strand_id
1 'polypeptide(L)'
;MPVCGHGLLLCASVVCCCCLLLPPTAQGPQSSGVPASKHRNQASCDTSGGIRSFLWSTRSEPPSYFFGTIHVPYTRVWDHVPENAKRAFGNADSVVFELDLLDPGALGALANCQLLPEGRSLADVLPPELLARLRRHLEYVRAKMSSWMTADQRGRGLYADYLFHAITGDWERKRPIWVLLMVDSLTEGDVRARGVPVLDLFLAQEAQRLAKRTGAVEQVHEQCLPLNGLNCSQVLFALDQTLRQHERIRRGAQRSGYGADELIRHYNCGDLDAVVFSRDTAQVPPLANTSLRLSARELRLARDIDRYFRHELIYKRNHRMGDRVLRLLRANPGQSFFFAFGAGHFLGNNTVLDFVRQGGFDIEHSTESFESHLRDVKQVFSLISEAGLKLKPAKCQFLKPQVKYLGHVVSATGVRPDPEKLECVCKVISNGGKRIFDKQSKVPYVIDKKNWISYDDVSSVELKARWILSEGFGGIMTFSLNCDDHTGATSPEGVRFPLHKKIKEVVEQGFNA
;
A
#
# COMPACT_ATOMS: atom_id res chain seq x y z
N MET A 1 50.38 22.82 34.98
CA MET A 1 50.86 22.25 33.69
C MET A 1 51.63 20.98 33.99
N PRO A 2 51.62 19.94 33.13
CA PRO A 2 50.56 19.34 32.29
C PRO A 2 50.07 18.03 32.97
N VAL A 3 49.01 17.30 32.59
CA VAL A 3 48.73 16.58 31.34
C VAL A 3 47.21 16.32 31.28
N CYS A 4 46.52 16.74 30.21
CA CYS A 4 45.17 16.28 29.89
C CYS A 4 45.26 15.21 28.78
N GLY A 5 44.74 14.03 29.08
CA GLY A 5 44.72 12.88 28.19
C GLY A 5 43.90 13.14 26.92
N HIS A 6 44.46 12.71 25.80
CA HIS A 6 43.81 12.67 24.50
C HIS A 6 42.69 11.62 24.51
N GLY A 7 41.44 12.09 24.50
CA GLY A 7 40.31 11.29 24.02
C GLY A 7 40.28 11.37 22.49
N LEU A 8 40.36 10.23 21.82
CA LEU A 8 40.10 10.10 20.38
C LEU A 8 38.74 10.74 20.05
N LEU A 9 38.74 11.85 19.31
CA LEU A 9 37.59 12.24 18.50
C LEU A 9 37.50 11.26 17.32
N LEU A 10 36.84 10.12 17.55
CA LEU A 10 36.22 9.38 16.45
C LEU A 10 35.11 10.27 15.89
N CYS A 11 35.41 10.93 14.77
CA CYS A 11 34.45 11.63 13.93
C CYS A 11 33.56 10.58 13.25
N ALA A 12 32.71 9.92 14.04
CA ALA A 12 31.60 9.14 13.52
C ALA A 12 30.56 10.13 13.00
N SER A 13 30.47 10.25 11.68
CA SER A 13 29.43 11.02 10.96
C SER A 13 28.02 10.43 11.14
N VAL A 14 27.72 9.80 12.27
CA VAL A 14 26.36 9.48 12.72
C VAL A 14 25.77 10.73 13.35
N VAL A 15 25.60 11.78 12.53
CA VAL A 15 24.82 12.94 12.94
C VAL A 15 23.36 12.59 12.68
N CYS A 16 22.78 11.99 13.71
CA CYS A 16 21.35 11.86 13.96
C CYS A 16 20.67 13.20 13.65
N CYS A 17 19.98 13.27 12.51
CA CYS A 17 18.99 14.30 12.29
C CYS A 17 17.67 13.70 12.77
N CYS A 18 17.18 14.13 13.93
CA CYS A 18 15.80 13.92 14.31
C CYS A 18 14.92 14.76 13.38
N CYS A 19 14.76 14.29 12.14
CA CYS A 19 13.82 14.84 11.18
C CYS A 19 12.48 14.18 11.43
N LEU A 20 11.64 14.79 12.27
CA LEU A 20 10.26 14.37 12.45
C LEU A 20 9.40 15.37 11.70
N LEU A 21 8.97 14.95 10.51
CA LEU A 21 8.18 15.76 9.59
C LEU A 21 6.72 15.82 10.06
N LEU A 22 6.06 16.95 9.85
CA LEU A 22 4.61 17.05 10.06
C LEU A 22 3.87 16.22 8.99
N PRO A 23 2.81 15.49 9.37
CA PRO A 23 1.88 14.95 8.38
C PRO A 23 1.21 16.10 7.60
N PRO A 24 0.79 15.88 6.34
CA PRO A 24 0.34 16.92 5.41
C PRO A 24 -0.88 17.74 5.84
N THR A 25 -1.44 17.50 7.02
CA THR A 25 -2.73 18.01 7.45
C THR A 25 -2.72 18.81 8.74
N ALA A 26 -1.56 19.03 9.35
CA ALA A 26 -1.37 19.94 10.48
C ALA A 26 -0.88 21.30 9.98
N GLN A 27 -1.79 22.18 9.53
CA GLN A 27 -1.45 23.57 9.19
C GLN A 27 -2.04 24.53 10.23
N GLY A 28 -1.15 25.31 10.88
CA GLY A 28 -1.48 26.60 11.49
C GLY A 28 -1.64 27.72 10.43
N PRO A 29 -2.02 28.94 10.82
CA PRO A 29 -2.63 29.93 9.92
C PRO A 29 -1.72 30.41 8.78
N GLN A 30 -2.37 30.65 7.64
CA GLN A 30 -1.84 30.77 6.27
C GLN A 30 -1.06 32.06 5.94
N SER A 31 -0.17 31.97 4.95
CA SER A 31 0.21 33.09 4.07
C SER A 31 0.39 32.60 2.61
N SER A 32 0.00 33.45 1.67
CA SER A 32 -0.46 33.23 0.29
C SER A 32 0.58 33.15 -0.85
N GLY A 33 0.21 32.44 -1.95
CA GLY A 33 0.64 32.64 -3.36
C GLY A 33 1.82 31.76 -3.85
N VAL A 34 1.95 31.19 -5.06
CA VAL A 34 1.34 31.25 -6.43
C VAL A 34 1.77 29.94 -7.18
N PRO A 35 1.10 29.44 -8.25
CA PRO A 35 1.17 28.02 -8.66
C PRO A 35 2.16 27.72 -9.81
N ALA A 36 2.62 26.45 -9.88
CA ALA A 36 3.29 25.89 -11.06
C ALA A 36 2.78 24.46 -11.36
N SER A 37 2.83 24.10 -12.64
CA SER A 37 1.87 23.26 -13.36
C SER A 37 2.14 21.75 -13.44
N LYS A 38 1.03 20.99 -13.33
CA LYS A 38 0.61 19.79 -14.10
C LYS A 38 1.56 18.59 -14.22
N HIS A 39 1.33 17.61 -13.34
CA HIS A 39 1.01 16.24 -13.78
C HIS A 39 -0.44 15.92 -13.40
N ARG A 40 -1.24 15.53 -14.39
CA ARG A 40 -2.69 15.38 -14.30
C ARG A 40 -3.03 13.88 -14.27
N ASN A 41 -3.29 13.36 -13.07
CA ASN A 41 -4.26 12.28 -12.75
C ASN A 41 -4.10 11.82 -11.29
N GLN A 42 -4.27 12.76 -10.36
CA GLN A 42 -4.58 12.42 -8.96
C GLN A 42 -5.90 13.13 -8.66
N ALA A 43 -6.98 12.38 -8.52
CA ALA A 43 -8.21 12.93 -7.99
C ALA A 43 -7.89 13.36 -6.55
N SER A 44 -7.93 14.67 -6.31
CA SER A 44 -7.76 15.24 -4.97
C SER A 44 -8.80 14.66 -4.04
N CYS A 45 -8.39 13.99 -2.95
CA CYS A 45 -9.30 13.64 -1.87
C CYS A 45 -9.91 14.94 -1.30
N ASP A 46 -11.23 14.99 -1.16
CA ASP A 46 -11.91 16.17 -0.62
C ASP A 46 -11.65 16.24 0.89
N THR A 47 -11.10 17.35 1.39
CA THR A 47 -10.53 17.44 2.74
C THR A 47 -11.56 17.71 3.84
N SER A 48 -12.76 17.12 3.75
CA SER A 48 -13.84 17.28 4.72
C SER A 48 -13.79 16.17 5.79
N GLY A 49 -12.97 16.37 6.83
CA GLY A 49 -13.16 15.76 8.16
C GLY A 49 -13.17 14.23 8.34
N GLY A 50 -12.86 13.45 7.30
CA GLY A 50 -12.90 11.98 7.32
C GLY A 50 -11.82 11.29 8.16
N ILE A 51 -12.07 10.03 8.51
CA ILE A 51 -11.18 9.11 9.24
C ILE A 51 -9.92 8.85 8.39
N ARG A 52 -8.82 9.55 8.67
CA ARG A 52 -7.59 9.42 7.86
C ARG A 52 -6.83 8.10 8.06
N SER A 53 -7.18 7.32 9.07
CA SER A 53 -6.55 6.04 9.38
C SER A 53 -7.60 5.03 9.80
N PHE A 54 -7.64 3.84 9.19
CA PHE A 54 -8.49 2.75 9.68
C PHE A 54 -7.79 2.00 10.82
N LEU A 55 -7.24 2.74 11.79
CA LEU A 55 -6.47 2.22 12.91
C LEU A 55 -7.05 2.70 14.24
N TRP A 56 -7.28 1.76 15.15
CA TRP A 56 -7.63 2.01 16.55
C TRP A 56 -6.67 1.28 17.47
N SER A 57 -6.57 1.70 18.72
CA SER A 57 -5.72 1.04 19.72
C SER A 57 -6.33 1.04 21.12
N THR A 58 -5.95 0.05 21.92
CA THR A 58 -6.31 -0.01 23.34
C THR A 58 -5.41 0.91 24.17
N ARG A 59 -5.94 1.54 25.22
CA ARG A 59 -5.13 2.22 26.24
C ARG A 59 -4.54 1.24 27.27
N SER A 60 -3.86 0.21 26.79
CA SER A 60 -3.13 -0.76 27.62
C SER A 60 -1.63 -0.67 27.36
N GLU A 61 -0.83 -1.17 28.29
CA GLU A 61 0.60 -1.35 28.10
C GLU A 61 0.95 -2.85 28.17
N PRO A 62 1.38 -3.48 27.06
CA PRO A 62 1.49 -2.92 25.71
C PRO A 62 0.12 -2.69 25.04
N PRO A 63 0.02 -1.76 24.06
CA PRO A 63 -1.22 -1.51 23.33
C PRO A 63 -1.52 -2.66 22.36
N SER A 64 -2.79 -2.92 22.10
CA SER A 64 -3.26 -3.76 21.00
C SER A 64 -3.98 -2.90 19.97
N TYR A 65 -3.86 -3.26 18.71
CA TYR A 65 -4.25 -2.46 17.55
C TYR A 65 -5.33 -3.15 16.73
N PHE A 66 -6.25 -2.37 16.19
CA PHE A 66 -7.31 -2.82 15.28
C PHE A 66 -7.17 -2.07 13.97
N PHE A 67 -6.94 -2.79 12.89
CA PHE A 67 -6.69 -2.23 11.58
C PHE A 67 -7.70 -2.76 10.56
N GLY A 68 -8.44 -1.83 9.93
CA GLY A 68 -9.43 -2.13 8.90
C GLY A 68 -8.79 -2.36 7.54
N THR A 69 -8.77 -3.60 7.07
CA THR A 69 -8.30 -4.00 5.74
C THR A 69 -9.42 -3.96 4.70
N ILE A 70 -9.04 -4.03 3.41
CA ILE A 70 -9.96 -4.26 2.30
C ILE A 70 -9.38 -5.31 1.35
N HIS A 71 -10.23 -6.16 0.77
CA HIS A 71 -9.82 -7.30 -0.06
C HIS A 71 -9.45 -6.89 -1.48
N VAL A 72 -8.35 -6.16 -1.62
CA VAL A 72 -7.85 -5.62 -2.90
C VAL A 72 -6.32 -5.78 -2.98
N PRO A 73 -5.71 -5.71 -4.17
CA PRO A 73 -4.26 -5.83 -4.32
C PRO A 73 -3.51 -4.87 -3.41
N TYR A 74 -2.57 -5.39 -2.62
CA TYR A 74 -1.85 -4.59 -1.61
C TYR A 74 -1.12 -3.40 -2.24
N THR A 75 -0.60 -3.55 -3.46
CA THR A 75 0.12 -2.50 -4.23
C THR A 75 -0.71 -1.25 -4.50
N ARG A 76 -2.03 -1.32 -4.35
CA ARG A 76 -2.93 -0.20 -4.58
C ARG A 76 -3.31 0.59 -3.34
N VAL A 77 -3.03 0.04 -2.16
CA VAL A 77 -3.48 0.57 -0.88
C VAL A 77 -2.34 0.75 0.11
N TRP A 78 -1.33 -0.14 0.12
CA TRP A 78 -0.29 -0.17 1.14
C TRP A 78 0.54 1.12 1.22
N ASP A 79 0.84 1.74 0.09
CA ASP A 79 1.58 3.01 0.05
C ASP A 79 0.75 4.19 0.60
N HIS A 80 -0.59 4.05 0.60
CA HIS A 80 -1.51 5.04 1.17
C HIS A 80 -1.84 4.76 2.64
N VAL A 81 -1.52 3.57 3.15
CA VAL A 81 -1.68 3.25 4.57
C VAL A 81 -0.74 4.15 5.39
N PRO A 82 -1.25 4.91 6.38
CA PRO A 82 -0.44 5.83 7.17
C PRO A 82 0.68 5.12 7.96
N GLU A 83 1.74 5.85 8.27
CA GLU A 83 2.93 5.27 8.91
C GLU A 83 2.66 4.81 10.34
N ASN A 84 1.68 5.40 11.03
CA ASN A 84 1.29 4.94 12.36
C ASN A 84 0.73 3.50 12.34
N ALA A 85 0.01 3.09 11.29
CA ALA A 85 -0.51 1.74 11.12
C ALA A 85 0.62 0.74 10.80
N LYS A 86 1.58 1.15 9.96
CA LYS A 86 2.78 0.33 9.66
C LYS A 86 3.64 0.13 10.91
N ARG A 87 3.82 1.18 11.74
CA ARG A 87 4.50 1.07 13.03
C ARG A 87 3.76 0.17 14.02
N ALA A 88 2.43 0.32 14.12
CA ALA A 88 1.60 -0.55 14.95
C ALA A 88 1.75 -2.03 14.56
N PHE A 89 1.75 -2.33 13.26
CA PHE A 89 2.01 -3.68 12.75
C PHE A 89 3.42 -4.16 13.11
N GLY A 90 4.43 -3.29 12.97
CA GLY A 90 5.83 -3.59 13.32
C GLY A 90 6.03 -3.87 14.82
N ASN A 91 5.34 -3.12 15.69
CA ASN A 91 5.49 -3.19 17.14
C ASN A 91 4.70 -4.35 17.79
N ALA A 92 3.63 -4.83 17.16
CA ALA A 92 2.82 -5.90 17.73
C ALA A 92 3.55 -7.25 17.74
N ASP A 93 3.35 -8.03 18.79
CA ASP A 93 3.95 -9.38 18.93
C ASP A 93 3.23 -10.41 18.07
N SER A 94 1.90 -10.29 18.02
CA SER A 94 1.01 -11.20 17.32
C SER A 94 0.14 -10.47 16.32
N VAL A 95 -0.10 -11.07 15.16
CA VAL A 95 -1.00 -10.56 14.13
C VAL A 95 -2.16 -11.54 13.97
N VAL A 96 -3.39 -11.04 14.05
CA VAL A 96 -4.59 -11.88 14.03
C VAL A 96 -5.48 -11.43 12.88
N PHE A 97 -5.82 -12.37 12.01
CA PHE A 97 -6.65 -12.15 10.82
C PHE A 97 -8.06 -12.71 11.02
N GLU A 98 -8.93 -12.50 10.03
CA GLU A 98 -10.25 -13.14 9.99
C GLU A 98 -10.10 -14.66 9.90
N LEU A 99 -9.39 -15.15 8.88
CA LEU A 99 -9.03 -16.55 8.68
C LEU A 99 -7.52 -16.71 8.61
N ASP A 100 -7.03 -17.91 8.91
CA ASP A 100 -5.66 -18.28 8.60
C ASP A 100 -5.51 -18.55 7.10
N LEU A 101 -5.00 -17.57 6.37
CA LEU A 101 -4.80 -17.65 4.92
C LEU A 101 -3.52 -18.39 4.53
N LEU A 102 -2.67 -18.75 5.49
CA LEU A 102 -1.44 -19.48 5.25
C LEU A 102 -1.58 -20.97 5.57
N ASP A 103 -2.59 -21.37 6.34
CA ASP A 103 -2.93 -22.76 6.60
C ASP A 103 -3.54 -23.46 5.37
N PRO A 104 -2.87 -24.48 4.79
CA PRO A 104 -3.41 -25.25 3.68
C PRO A 104 -4.73 -25.97 4.03
N GLY A 105 -4.91 -26.35 5.30
CA GLY A 105 -6.15 -26.97 5.78
C GLY A 105 -7.35 -26.05 5.66
N ALA A 106 -7.21 -24.81 6.13
CA ALA A 106 -8.21 -23.76 6.00
C ALA A 106 -8.55 -23.45 4.54
N LEU A 107 -7.53 -23.33 3.67
CA LEU A 107 -7.74 -23.09 2.23
C LEU A 107 -8.48 -24.25 1.54
N GLY A 108 -8.12 -25.50 1.87
CA GLY A 108 -8.79 -26.69 1.35
C GLY A 108 -10.25 -26.78 1.83
N ALA A 109 -10.51 -26.51 3.11
CA ALA A 109 -11.86 -26.47 3.65
C ALA A 109 -12.70 -25.38 2.98
N LEU A 110 -12.11 -24.20 2.72
CA LEU A 110 -12.80 -23.10 2.05
C LEU A 110 -13.15 -23.48 0.61
N ALA A 111 -12.22 -24.10 -0.12
CA ALA A 111 -12.45 -24.59 -1.49
C ALA A 111 -13.58 -25.62 -1.54
N ASN A 112 -13.58 -26.59 -0.62
CA ASN A 112 -14.62 -27.62 -0.53
C ASN A 112 -16.00 -27.04 -0.23
N CYS A 113 -16.06 -26.00 0.60
CA CYS A 113 -17.31 -25.34 0.96
C CYS A 113 -18.00 -24.64 -0.22
N GLN A 114 -17.26 -24.29 -1.28
CA GLN A 114 -17.80 -23.71 -2.50
C GLN A 114 -18.53 -24.72 -3.36
N LEU A 115 -18.28 -26.01 -3.16
CA LEU A 115 -18.76 -27.08 -4.03
C LEU A 115 -20.17 -27.55 -3.64
N LEU A 116 -20.92 -27.99 -4.65
CA LEU A 116 -22.13 -28.77 -4.47
C LEU A 116 -21.81 -30.14 -3.85
N PRO A 117 -22.79 -30.80 -3.21
CA PRO A 117 -22.64 -32.18 -2.75
C PRO A 117 -22.15 -33.09 -3.87
N GLU A 118 -21.44 -34.16 -3.51
CA GLU A 118 -20.89 -35.11 -4.46
C GLU A 118 -21.97 -35.66 -5.42
N GLY A 119 -21.61 -35.82 -6.68
CA GLY A 119 -22.52 -36.28 -7.74
C GLY A 119 -23.52 -35.22 -8.25
N ARG A 120 -23.54 -34.00 -7.71
CA ARG A 120 -24.35 -32.89 -8.22
C ARG A 120 -23.53 -31.85 -8.98
N SER A 121 -24.20 -31.21 -9.92
CA SER A 121 -23.67 -30.15 -10.79
C SER A 121 -24.64 -28.96 -10.86
N LEU A 122 -24.18 -27.85 -11.44
CA LEU A 122 -25.04 -26.71 -11.72
C LEU A 122 -26.19 -27.04 -12.68
N ALA A 123 -26.04 -28.06 -13.54
CA ALA A 123 -27.13 -28.50 -14.41
C ALA A 123 -28.32 -29.08 -13.63
N ASP A 124 -28.08 -29.58 -12.42
CA ASP A 124 -29.12 -30.12 -11.54
C ASP A 124 -29.85 -29.03 -10.73
N VAL A 125 -29.28 -27.83 -10.65
CA VAL A 125 -29.74 -26.74 -9.75
C VAL A 125 -30.22 -25.51 -10.50
N LEU A 126 -29.64 -25.21 -11.67
CA LEU A 126 -29.97 -24.03 -12.46
C LEU A 126 -30.98 -24.35 -13.56
N PRO A 127 -31.93 -23.43 -13.84
CA PRO A 127 -32.75 -23.51 -15.04
C PRO A 127 -31.88 -23.58 -16.32
N PRO A 128 -32.25 -24.40 -17.32
CA PRO A 128 -31.44 -24.59 -18.53
C PRO A 128 -31.06 -23.29 -19.24
N GLU A 129 -31.98 -22.33 -19.29
CA GLU A 129 -31.75 -21.02 -19.91
C GLU A 129 -30.68 -20.19 -19.17
N LEU A 130 -30.71 -20.23 -17.84
CA LEU A 130 -29.75 -19.50 -17.00
C LEU A 130 -28.35 -20.13 -17.10
N LEU A 131 -28.28 -21.47 -17.09
CA LEU A 131 -27.02 -22.19 -17.31
C LEU A 131 -26.43 -21.88 -18.70
N ALA A 132 -27.26 -21.86 -19.74
CA ALA A 132 -26.83 -21.53 -21.09
C ALA A 132 -26.31 -20.07 -21.18
N ARG A 133 -26.95 -19.12 -20.48
CA ARG A 133 -26.47 -17.73 -20.39
C ARG A 133 -25.14 -17.62 -19.67
N LEU A 134 -24.97 -18.32 -18.56
CA LEU A 134 -23.71 -18.39 -17.82
C LEU A 134 -22.58 -18.94 -18.69
N ARG A 135 -22.81 -20.05 -19.41
CA ARG A 135 -21.81 -20.63 -20.33
C ARG A 135 -21.35 -19.63 -21.38
N ARG A 136 -22.30 -18.96 -22.07
CA ARG A 136 -21.97 -17.90 -23.04
C ARG A 136 -21.21 -16.73 -22.42
N HIS A 137 -21.49 -16.40 -21.15
CA HIS A 137 -20.74 -15.37 -20.45
C HIS A 137 -19.29 -15.80 -20.19
N LEU A 138 -19.07 -17.02 -19.69
CA LEU A 138 -17.74 -17.56 -19.44
C LEU A 138 -16.93 -17.74 -20.72
N GLU A 139 -17.55 -18.14 -21.83
CA GLU A 139 -16.90 -18.20 -23.16
C GLU A 139 -16.43 -16.82 -23.63
N TYR A 140 -17.25 -15.79 -23.46
CA TYR A 140 -16.85 -14.40 -23.73
C TYR A 140 -15.65 -13.98 -22.88
N VAL A 141 -15.70 -14.27 -21.58
CA VAL A 141 -14.63 -13.95 -20.63
C VAL A 141 -13.33 -14.64 -21.06
N ARG A 142 -13.39 -15.95 -21.37
CA ARG A 142 -12.25 -16.72 -21.89
C ARG A 142 -11.64 -16.06 -23.13
N ALA A 143 -12.46 -15.65 -24.10
CA ALA A 143 -12.00 -14.97 -25.30
C ALA A 143 -11.36 -13.59 -25.03
N LYS A 144 -11.76 -12.91 -23.94
CA LYS A 144 -11.21 -11.61 -23.54
C LYS A 144 -9.95 -11.69 -22.69
N MET A 145 -9.64 -12.82 -22.07
CA MET A 145 -8.49 -12.96 -21.16
C MET A 145 -7.18 -12.46 -21.79
N SER A 146 -6.89 -12.85 -23.03
CA SER A 146 -5.67 -12.42 -23.71
C SER A 146 -5.54 -10.90 -23.78
N SER A 147 -6.64 -10.18 -24.03
CA SER A 147 -6.68 -8.71 -24.11
C SER A 147 -6.66 -8.02 -22.74
N TRP A 148 -7.17 -8.66 -21.69
CA TRP A 148 -7.22 -8.10 -20.34
C TRP A 148 -5.93 -8.32 -19.55
N MET A 149 -5.15 -9.35 -19.88
CA MET A 149 -3.88 -9.62 -19.20
C MET A 149 -2.82 -8.55 -19.46
N THR A 150 -2.02 -8.29 -18.43
CA THR A 150 -0.88 -7.37 -18.50
C THR A 150 0.37 -8.06 -19.07
N ALA A 151 1.34 -7.26 -19.54
CA ALA A 151 2.62 -7.78 -20.02
C ALA A 151 3.42 -8.48 -18.90
N ASP A 152 3.36 -7.96 -17.67
CA ASP A 152 4.02 -8.55 -16.50
C ASP A 152 3.48 -9.95 -16.18
N GLN A 153 2.15 -10.13 -16.21
CA GLN A 153 1.53 -11.45 -16.01
C GLN A 153 2.04 -12.48 -17.04
N ARG A 154 2.13 -12.08 -18.31
CA ARG A 154 2.68 -12.95 -19.37
C ARG A 154 4.17 -13.23 -19.15
N GLY A 155 4.93 -12.22 -18.72
CA GLY A 155 6.36 -12.36 -18.40
C GLY A 155 6.65 -13.33 -17.25
N ARG A 156 5.69 -13.49 -16.30
CA ARG A 156 5.74 -14.49 -15.22
C ARG A 156 5.27 -15.90 -15.63
N GLY A 157 5.02 -16.13 -16.93
CA GLY A 157 4.57 -17.42 -17.45
C GLY A 157 3.07 -17.71 -17.26
N LEU A 158 2.25 -16.71 -16.92
CA LEU A 158 0.79 -16.88 -16.91
C LEU A 158 0.26 -16.77 -18.35
N TYR A 159 -0.40 -17.81 -18.83
CA TYR A 159 -1.11 -17.81 -20.12
C TYR A 159 -2.62 -17.60 -19.91
N ALA A 160 -3.31 -17.07 -20.93
CA ALA A 160 -4.73 -16.71 -20.84
C ALA A 160 -5.63 -17.88 -20.42
N ASP A 161 -5.45 -19.06 -21.01
CA ASP A 161 -6.20 -20.25 -20.63
C ASP A 161 -5.87 -20.72 -19.21
N TYR A 162 -4.59 -20.70 -18.81
CA TYR A 162 -4.18 -21.07 -17.46
C TYR A 162 -4.84 -20.15 -16.41
N LEU A 163 -4.80 -18.84 -16.62
CA LEU A 163 -5.41 -17.88 -15.70
C LEU A 163 -6.94 -18.04 -15.67
N PHE A 164 -7.57 -18.25 -16.82
CA PHE A 164 -9.01 -18.53 -16.89
C PHE A 164 -9.38 -19.78 -16.08
N HIS A 165 -8.65 -20.89 -16.27
CA HIS A 165 -8.88 -22.13 -15.54
C HIS A 165 -8.55 -22.01 -14.05
N ALA A 166 -7.56 -21.21 -13.66
CA ALA A 166 -7.26 -20.94 -12.26
C ALA A 166 -8.40 -20.22 -11.54
N ILE A 167 -9.15 -19.34 -12.24
CA ILE A 167 -10.28 -18.60 -11.67
C ILE A 167 -11.58 -19.42 -11.74
N THR A 168 -11.82 -20.07 -12.88
CA THR A 168 -13.09 -20.74 -13.20
C THR A 168 -13.08 -22.26 -12.99
N GLY A 169 -11.97 -22.81 -12.50
CA GLY A 169 -11.81 -24.25 -12.28
C GLY A 169 -12.99 -24.85 -11.52
N ASP A 170 -13.50 -25.96 -12.05
CA ASP A 170 -14.66 -26.69 -11.53
C ASP A 170 -15.92 -25.84 -11.30
N TRP A 171 -16.10 -24.75 -12.05
CA TRP A 171 -17.27 -23.87 -11.89
C TRP A 171 -18.60 -24.64 -12.01
N GLU A 172 -18.66 -25.67 -12.85
CA GLU A 172 -19.85 -26.53 -13.02
C GLU A 172 -20.23 -27.29 -11.74
N ARG A 173 -19.30 -27.46 -10.80
CA ARG A 173 -19.52 -28.08 -9.50
C ARG A 173 -19.68 -27.08 -8.36
N LYS A 174 -19.44 -25.78 -8.60
CA LYS A 174 -19.61 -24.75 -7.57
C LYS A 174 -21.10 -24.52 -7.28
N ARG A 175 -21.42 -24.19 -6.03
CA ARG A 175 -22.76 -23.72 -5.64
C ARG A 175 -23.06 -22.38 -6.32
N PRO A 176 -24.31 -22.09 -6.68
CA PRO A 176 -24.57 -20.94 -7.54
C PRO A 176 -24.28 -19.56 -6.91
N ILE A 177 -24.27 -19.42 -5.58
CA ILE A 177 -23.78 -18.18 -4.93
C ILE A 177 -22.28 -17.96 -5.19
N TRP A 178 -21.46 -19.01 -5.19
CA TRP A 178 -20.02 -18.90 -5.46
C TRP A 178 -19.74 -18.65 -6.93
N VAL A 179 -20.59 -19.16 -7.82
CA VAL A 179 -20.58 -18.82 -9.25
C VAL A 179 -20.89 -17.33 -9.44
N LEU A 180 -21.85 -16.79 -8.69
CA LEU A 180 -22.13 -15.36 -8.70
C LEU A 180 -20.88 -14.56 -8.33
N LEU A 181 -20.23 -14.88 -7.21
CA LEU A 181 -19.03 -14.16 -6.76
C LEU A 181 -17.89 -14.27 -7.77
N MET A 182 -17.72 -15.47 -8.34
CA MET A 182 -16.76 -15.72 -9.40
C MET A 182 -17.04 -14.84 -10.62
N VAL A 183 -18.27 -14.82 -11.13
CA VAL A 183 -18.68 -13.99 -12.28
C VAL A 183 -18.43 -12.51 -12.00
N ASP A 184 -18.79 -12.03 -10.81
CA ASP A 184 -18.57 -10.64 -10.41
C ASP A 184 -17.08 -10.27 -10.41
N SER A 185 -16.20 -11.21 -10.03
CA SER A 185 -14.74 -11.06 -10.06
C SER A 185 -14.07 -11.30 -11.43
N LEU A 186 -14.84 -11.46 -12.51
CA LEU A 186 -14.36 -11.69 -13.87
C LEU A 186 -14.47 -10.44 -14.76
N THR A 187 -14.02 -9.29 -14.23
CA THR A 187 -13.89 -8.04 -14.99
C THR A 187 -12.46 -7.82 -15.50
N GLU A 188 -12.28 -6.87 -16.43
CA GLU A 188 -10.95 -6.47 -16.90
C GLU A 188 -10.04 -6.00 -15.75
N GLY A 189 -10.58 -5.19 -14.82
CA GLY A 189 -9.82 -4.67 -13.69
C GLY A 189 -9.34 -5.78 -12.75
N ASP A 190 -10.23 -6.72 -12.42
CA ASP A 190 -9.92 -7.85 -11.54
C ASP A 190 -8.89 -8.79 -12.18
N VAL A 191 -9.03 -9.06 -13.48
CA VAL A 191 -8.08 -9.91 -14.22
C VAL A 191 -6.70 -9.26 -14.29
N ARG A 192 -6.61 -7.95 -14.55
CA ARG A 192 -5.33 -7.20 -14.52
C ARG A 192 -4.65 -7.27 -13.15
N ALA A 193 -5.43 -7.35 -12.08
CA ALA A 193 -4.95 -7.43 -10.70
C ALA A 193 -4.52 -8.84 -10.27
N ARG A 194 -4.86 -9.90 -11.02
CA ARG A 194 -4.51 -11.28 -10.64
C ARG A 194 -3.00 -11.50 -10.59
N GLY A 195 -2.56 -12.30 -9.63
CA GLY A 195 -1.15 -12.56 -9.35
C GLY A 195 -0.50 -11.57 -8.38
N VAL A 196 -1.23 -10.53 -7.98
CA VAL A 196 -0.85 -9.64 -6.86
C VAL A 196 -1.60 -10.10 -5.60
N PRO A 197 -0.92 -10.35 -4.47
CA PRO A 197 -1.57 -10.64 -3.20
C PRO A 197 -2.55 -9.53 -2.80
N VAL A 198 -3.68 -9.91 -2.21
CA VAL A 198 -4.56 -8.96 -1.53
C VAL A 198 -3.90 -8.47 -0.24
N LEU A 199 -4.33 -7.31 0.29
CA LEU A 199 -3.75 -6.71 1.49
C LEU A 199 -3.70 -7.69 2.68
N ASP A 200 -4.75 -8.47 2.92
CA ASP A 200 -4.81 -9.44 4.02
C ASP A 200 -3.72 -10.52 3.91
N LEU A 201 -3.57 -11.10 2.71
CA LEU A 201 -2.56 -12.12 2.44
C LEU A 201 -1.15 -11.54 2.51
N PHE A 202 -0.95 -10.33 1.97
CA PHE A 202 0.32 -9.62 2.06
C PHE A 202 0.72 -9.40 3.53
N LEU A 203 -0.20 -8.93 4.38
CA LEU A 203 0.06 -8.74 5.81
C LEU A 203 0.37 -10.06 6.52
N ALA A 204 -0.32 -11.16 6.16
CA ALA A 204 -0.05 -12.48 6.72
C ALA A 204 1.36 -12.98 6.34
N GLN A 205 1.73 -12.85 5.07
CA GLN A 205 3.07 -13.17 4.58
C GLN A 205 4.15 -12.31 5.25
N GLU A 206 3.88 -11.03 5.45
CA GLU A 206 4.81 -10.11 6.11
C GLU A 206 4.95 -10.40 7.60
N ALA A 207 3.87 -10.81 8.27
CA ALA A 207 3.90 -11.25 9.66
C ALA A 207 4.78 -12.51 9.80
N GLN A 208 4.64 -13.48 8.88
CA GLN A 208 5.49 -14.67 8.83
C GLN A 208 6.96 -14.31 8.56
N ARG A 209 7.21 -13.39 7.62
CA ARG A 209 8.57 -12.89 7.29
C ARG A 209 9.24 -12.24 8.50
N LEU A 210 8.47 -11.54 9.33
CA LEU A 210 8.92 -10.90 10.56
C LEU A 210 8.91 -11.85 11.78
N ALA A 211 8.64 -13.15 11.58
CA ALA A 211 8.55 -14.16 12.63
C ALA A 211 7.56 -13.80 13.77
N LYS A 212 6.49 -13.06 13.43
CA LYS A 212 5.39 -12.75 14.36
C LYS A 212 4.48 -13.97 14.52
N ARG A 213 3.79 -14.05 15.65
CA ARG A 213 2.77 -15.10 15.85
C ARG A 213 1.53 -14.72 15.04
N THR A 214 1.03 -15.65 14.22
CA THR A 214 -0.22 -15.44 13.47
C THR A 214 -1.38 -16.18 14.12
N GLY A 215 -2.59 -15.66 13.97
CA GLY A 215 -3.81 -16.32 14.42
C GLY A 215 -5.04 -15.89 13.63
N ALA A 216 -6.18 -16.49 13.95
CA ALA A 216 -7.46 -16.21 13.31
C ALA A 216 -8.57 -16.02 14.35
N VAL A 217 -9.51 -15.11 14.10
CA VAL A 217 -10.73 -14.96 14.91
C VAL A 217 -11.93 -15.70 14.33
N GLU A 218 -11.81 -16.35 13.18
CA GLU A 218 -12.90 -17.10 12.55
C GLU A 218 -12.47 -18.49 12.10
N GLN A 219 -13.48 -19.33 11.87
CA GLN A 219 -13.34 -20.63 11.27
C GLN A 219 -13.98 -20.63 9.89
N VAL A 220 -13.47 -21.49 9.00
CA VAL A 220 -13.93 -21.58 7.61
C VAL A 220 -15.44 -21.80 7.50
N HIS A 221 -16.01 -22.67 8.34
CA HIS A 221 -17.45 -22.95 8.29
C HIS A 221 -18.31 -21.70 8.58
N GLU A 222 -17.81 -20.77 9.39
CA GLU A 222 -18.51 -19.53 9.77
C GLU A 222 -18.59 -18.52 8.63
N GLN A 223 -17.69 -18.63 7.65
CA GLN A 223 -17.70 -17.85 6.40
C GLN A 223 -18.59 -18.51 5.34
N CYS A 224 -18.61 -19.84 5.35
CA CYS A 224 -19.31 -20.65 4.37
C CYS A 224 -20.82 -20.71 4.56
N LEU A 225 -21.27 -20.92 5.79
CA LEU A 225 -22.69 -21.12 6.09
C LEU A 225 -23.56 -19.92 5.72
N PRO A 226 -23.16 -18.66 6.01
CA PRO A 226 -23.91 -17.49 5.55
C PRO A 226 -24.13 -17.47 4.03
N LEU A 227 -23.08 -17.71 3.24
CA LEU A 227 -23.17 -17.71 1.77
C LEU A 227 -24.05 -18.85 1.25
N ASN A 228 -23.93 -20.03 1.86
CA ASN A 228 -24.68 -21.22 1.46
C ASN A 228 -26.12 -21.27 2.01
N GLY A 229 -26.50 -20.35 2.90
CA GLY A 229 -27.80 -20.34 3.59
C GLY A 229 -28.94 -19.66 2.84
N LEU A 230 -28.66 -19.02 1.69
CA LEU A 230 -29.71 -18.48 0.83
C LEU A 230 -30.58 -19.59 0.23
N ASN A 231 -31.88 -19.33 0.10
CA ASN A 231 -32.77 -20.28 -0.55
C ASN A 231 -32.60 -20.29 -2.07
N CYS A 232 -33.09 -21.34 -2.73
CA CYS A 232 -32.94 -21.51 -4.18
C CYS A 232 -33.45 -20.29 -4.98
N SER A 233 -34.60 -19.72 -4.62
CA SER A 233 -35.17 -18.56 -5.33
C SER A 233 -34.29 -17.31 -5.21
N GLN A 234 -33.68 -17.08 -4.05
CA GLN A 234 -32.78 -15.95 -3.80
C GLN A 234 -31.50 -16.08 -4.62
N VAL A 235 -30.89 -17.27 -4.61
CA VAL A 235 -29.64 -17.52 -5.35
C VAL A 235 -29.86 -17.42 -6.87
N LEU A 236 -30.96 -17.98 -7.38
CA LEU A 236 -31.30 -17.87 -8.80
C LEU A 236 -31.54 -16.42 -9.23
N PHE A 237 -32.27 -15.65 -8.42
CA PHE A 237 -32.48 -14.23 -8.67
C PHE A 237 -31.16 -13.44 -8.66
N ALA A 238 -30.32 -13.66 -7.64
CA ALA A 238 -29.05 -12.96 -7.52
C ALA A 238 -28.14 -13.24 -8.73
N LEU A 239 -27.99 -14.51 -9.13
CA LEU A 239 -27.16 -14.90 -10.28
C LEU A 239 -27.71 -14.34 -11.60
N ASP A 240 -29.03 -14.34 -11.78
CA ASP A 240 -29.67 -13.73 -12.96
C ASP A 240 -29.38 -12.22 -13.05
N GLN A 241 -29.50 -11.49 -11.93
CA GLN A 241 -29.20 -10.06 -11.90
C GLN A 241 -27.71 -9.77 -12.16
N THR A 242 -26.79 -10.53 -11.57
CA THR A 242 -25.34 -10.39 -11.84
C THR A 242 -25.02 -10.63 -13.31
N LEU A 243 -25.58 -11.67 -13.94
CA LEU A 243 -25.37 -11.91 -15.36
C LEU A 243 -25.94 -10.77 -16.24
N ARG A 244 -27.13 -10.25 -15.92
CA ARG A 244 -27.71 -9.08 -16.62
C ARG A 244 -26.82 -7.87 -16.51
N GLN A 245 -26.28 -7.60 -15.31
CA GLN A 245 -25.36 -6.50 -15.07
C GLN A 245 -24.12 -6.62 -15.97
N HIS A 246 -23.48 -7.78 -16.00
CA HIS A 246 -22.31 -8.04 -16.84
C HIS A 246 -22.65 -7.97 -18.33
N GLU A 247 -23.80 -8.47 -18.76
CA GLU A 247 -24.31 -8.32 -20.12
C GLU A 247 -24.45 -6.85 -20.54
N ARG A 248 -24.89 -5.97 -19.64
CA ARG A 248 -25.01 -4.52 -19.90
C ARG A 248 -23.66 -3.82 -19.97
N ILE A 249 -22.74 -4.15 -19.06
CA ILE A 249 -21.35 -3.64 -19.10
C ILE A 249 -20.71 -3.99 -20.45
N ARG A 250 -20.86 -5.24 -20.91
CA ARG A 250 -20.34 -5.70 -22.22
C ARG A 250 -20.90 -4.92 -23.41
N ARG A 251 -22.15 -4.47 -23.33
CA ARG A 251 -22.81 -3.66 -24.38
C ARG A 251 -22.49 -2.17 -24.28
N GLY A 252 -21.69 -1.75 -23.30
CA GLY A 252 -21.42 -0.33 -23.02
C GLY A 252 -22.63 0.43 -22.47
N ALA A 253 -23.73 -0.26 -22.14
CA ALA A 253 -24.99 0.33 -21.69
C ALA A 253 -24.97 0.76 -20.20
N GLN A 254 -23.91 0.40 -19.48
CA GLN A 254 -23.68 0.76 -18.10
C GLN A 254 -22.17 0.78 -17.86
N ARG A 255 -21.64 1.84 -17.25
CA ARG A 255 -20.28 1.80 -16.71
C ARG A 255 -20.25 0.79 -15.58
N SER A 256 -19.13 0.07 -15.40
CA SER A 256 -18.92 -0.71 -14.17
C SER A 256 -19.23 0.23 -13.00
N GLY A 257 -20.32 -0.01 -12.27
CA GLY A 257 -20.67 0.82 -11.10
C GLY A 257 -19.62 0.64 -10.02
N TYR A 258 -19.70 1.45 -8.94
CA TYR A 258 -18.94 1.34 -7.67
C TYR A 258 -18.19 0.01 -7.53
N GLY A 259 -16.98 -0.04 -8.09
CA GLY A 259 -16.17 -1.25 -8.19
C GLY A 259 -14.98 -1.18 -7.26
N ALA A 260 -14.10 -2.18 -7.32
CA ALA A 260 -12.86 -2.20 -6.54
C ALA A 260 -12.06 -0.88 -6.64
N ASP A 261 -12.08 -0.22 -7.81
CA ASP A 261 -11.44 1.09 -8.02
C ASP A 261 -12.02 2.22 -7.16
N GLU A 262 -13.33 2.29 -7.04
CA GLU A 262 -14.01 3.31 -6.25
C GLU A 262 -13.84 3.02 -4.76
N LEU A 263 -13.92 1.75 -4.37
CA LEU A 263 -13.61 1.30 -3.01
C LEU A 263 -12.18 1.66 -2.61
N ILE A 264 -11.19 1.38 -3.46
CA ILE A 264 -9.77 1.73 -3.23
C ILE A 264 -9.61 3.24 -3.10
N ARG A 265 -10.29 4.02 -3.95
CA ARG A 265 -10.24 5.48 -3.88
C ARG A 265 -10.73 5.97 -2.52
N HIS A 266 -11.89 5.49 -2.08
CA HIS A 266 -12.45 5.91 -0.79
C HIS A 266 -11.62 5.44 0.40
N TYR A 267 -11.08 4.23 0.32
CA TYR A 267 -10.15 3.71 1.32
C TYR A 267 -8.89 4.58 1.42
N ASN A 268 -8.27 4.92 0.29
CA ASN A 268 -7.06 5.74 0.27
C ASN A 268 -7.33 7.19 0.69
N CYS A 269 -8.57 7.69 0.55
CA CYS A 269 -8.96 9.02 0.99
C CYS A 269 -9.42 9.09 2.46
N GLY A 270 -9.62 7.94 3.12
CA GLY A 270 -10.10 7.93 4.51
C GLY A 270 -11.57 8.35 4.67
N ASP A 271 -12.37 8.28 3.61
CA ASP A 271 -13.77 8.67 3.57
C ASP A 271 -14.70 7.46 3.35
N LEU A 272 -14.34 6.34 3.98
CA LEU A 272 -15.17 5.14 3.95
C LEU A 272 -16.40 5.29 4.85
N ASP A 273 -17.56 5.39 4.21
CA ASP A 273 -18.83 5.30 4.90
C ASP A 273 -19.17 3.85 5.26
N ALA A 274 -19.69 3.64 6.47
CA ALA A 274 -20.27 2.35 6.89
C ALA A 274 -21.36 1.87 5.90
N VAL A 275 -22.03 2.81 5.22
CA VAL A 275 -23.03 2.51 4.20
C VAL A 275 -22.41 1.86 2.97
N VAL A 276 -21.18 2.24 2.56
CA VAL A 276 -20.47 1.68 1.40
C VAL A 276 -20.13 0.21 1.65
N PHE A 277 -19.54 -0.13 2.81
CA PHE A 277 -19.29 -1.53 3.19
C PHE A 277 -20.54 -2.33 3.57
N SER A 278 -21.64 -1.66 3.95
CA SER A 278 -22.92 -2.33 4.22
C SER A 278 -23.80 -2.54 2.97
N ARG A 279 -23.43 -1.90 1.85
CA ARG A 279 -23.98 -2.10 0.50
C ARG A 279 -23.13 -3.09 -0.29
N ASP A 280 -21.82 -3.04 -0.06
CA ASP A 280 -20.82 -3.96 -0.57
C ASP A 280 -20.24 -4.74 0.62
N THR A 281 -21.04 -5.64 1.21
CA THR A 281 -20.42 -6.73 1.98
C THR A 281 -19.40 -7.31 1.02
N ALA A 282 -18.10 -7.25 1.31
CA ALA A 282 -17.00 -7.51 0.35
C ALA A 282 -17.02 -8.88 -0.36
N GLN A 283 -18.07 -9.67 -0.09
CA GLN A 283 -18.37 -10.95 -0.67
C GLN A 283 -19.59 -10.93 -1.62
N VAL A 284 -20.55 -9.99 -1.57
CA VAL A 284 -21.79 -10.04 -2.40
C VAL A 284 -22.18 -8.64 -2.95
N PRO A 285 -22.43 -8.50 -4.26
CA PRO A 285 -22.83 -7.23 -4.88
C PRO A 285 -24.28 -6.80 -4.57
N PRO A 286 -24.59 -5.49 -4.53
CA PRO A 286 -25.95 -5.01 -4.31
C PRO A 286 -26.87 -5.28 -5.52
N LEU A 287 -28.00 -5.94 -5.26
CA LEU A 287 -28.94 -6.38 -6.30
C LEU A 287 -30.02 -5.32 -6.64
N ALA A 288 -30.22 -4.32 -5.79
CA ALA A 288 -31.33 -3.37 -5.91
C ALA A 288 -31.07 -2.19 -6.89
N ASN A 289 -29.81 -1.84 -7.16
CA ASN A 289 -29.43 -0.66 -7.95
C ASN A 289 -28.88 -1.01 -9.36
N THR A 290 -28.80 -2.29 -9.70
CA THR A 290 -28.19 -2.78 -10.95
C THR A 290 -29.14 -2.75 -12.15
N SER A 291 -30.45 -2.57 -11.96
CA SER A 291 -31.44 -2.68 -13.03
C SER A 291 -32.46 -1.52 -13.07
N LEU A 292 -32.63 -0.90 -14.24
CA LEU A 292 -33.82 -0.09 -14.53
C LEU A 292 -35.03 -1.04 -14.59
N ARG A 293 -35.99 -0.83 -13.68
CA ARG A 293 -37.28 -1.54 -13.48
C ARG A 293 -37.19 -3.00 -13.01
N LEU A 294 -36.75 -3.20 -11.76
CA LEU A 294 -37.15 -4.38 -11.00
C LEU A 294 -38.67 -4.34 -10.72
N SER A 295 -39.34 -5.48 -10.77
CA SER A 295 -40.72 -5.61 -10.29
C SER A 295 -40.78 -5.43 -8.77
N ALA A 296 -41.95 -5.08 -8.23
CA ALA A 296 -42.11 -4.93 -6.78
C ALA A 296 -41.73 -6.21 -5.99
N ARG A 297 -41.87 -7.39 -6.61
CA ARG A 297 -41.44 -8.67 -6.02
C ARG A 297 -39.92 -8.81 -5.98
N GLU A 298 -39.24 -8.47 -7.07
CA GLU A 298 -37.79 -8.53 -7.17
C GLU A 298 -37.11 -7.50 -6.27
N LEU A 299 -37.67 -6.29 -6.14
CA LEU A 299 -37.20 -5.30 -5.18
C LEU A 299 -37.29 -5.79 -3.73
N ARG A 300 -38.36 -6.52 -3.37
CA ARG A 300 -38.45 -7.14 -2.04
C ARG A 300 -37.39 -8.23 -1.88
N LEU A 301 -37.24 -9.10 -2.87
CA LEU A 301 -36.25 -10.17 -2.83
C LEU A 301 -34.82 -9.65 -2.70
N ALA A 302 -34.45 -8.61 -3.45
CA ALA A 302 -33.16 -7.94 -3.34
C ALA A 302 -32.94 -7.39 -1.92
N ARG A 303 -33.92 -6.67 -1.36
CA ARG A 303 -33.84 -6.13 0.01
C ARG A 303 -33.74 -7.22 1.08
N ASP A 304 -34.41 -8.35 0.87
CA ASP A 304 -34.37 -9.47 1.80
C ASP A 304 -33.00 -10.16 1.79
N ILE A 305 -32.38 -10.30 0.60
CA ILE A 305 -31.01 -10.80 0.45
C ILE A 305 -30.02 -9.83 1.12
N ASP A 306 -30.10 -8.53 0.85
CA ASP A 306 -29.23 -7.52 1.45
C ASP A 306 -29.33 -7.53 2.99
N ARG A 307 -30.56 -7.64 3.51
CA ARG A 307 -30.81 -7.72 4.96
C ARG A 307 -30.22 -8.98 5.57
N TYR A 308 -30.39 -10.12 4.91
CA TYR A 308 -29.83 -11.40 5.34
C TYR A 308 -28.31 -11.32 5.43
N PHE A 309 -27.64 -10.88 4.36
CA PHE A 309 -26.17 -10.78 4.37
C PHE A 309 -25.65 -9.77 5.39
N ARG A 310 -26.31 -8.61 5.54
CA ARG A 310 -25.94 -7.65 6.60
C ARG A 310 -26.04 -8.30 7.99
N HIS A 311 -27.07 -9.09 8.24
CA HIS A 311 -27.23 -9.76 9.52
C HIS A 311 -26.19 -10.86 9.76
N GLU A 312 -25.96 -11.74 8.79
CA GLU A 312 -25.04 -12.87 8.93
C GLU A 312 -23.55 -12.47 8.83
N LEU A 313 -23.19 -11.62 7.86
CA LEU A 313 -21.80 -11.27 7.56
C LEU A 313 -21.28 -10.06 8.35
N ILE A 314 -22.14 -9.24 8.94
CA ILE A 314 -21.71 -8.10 9.78
C ILE A 314 -22.14 -8.31 11.22
N TYR A 315 -23.45 -8.31 11.53
CA TYR A 315 -23.88 -8.28 12.94
C TYR A 315 -23.54 -9.56 13.73
N LYS A 316 -23.95 -10.73 13.24
CA LYS A 316 -23.62 -12.01 13.89
C LYS A 316 -22.12 -12.27 13.91
N ARG A 317 -21.43 -11.85 12.85
CA ARG A 317 -19.98 -11.99 12.70
C ARG A 317 -19.22 -11.13 13.71
N ASN A 318 -19.57 -9.85 13.83
CA ASN A 318 -18.99 -8.90 14.81
C ASN A 318 -19.11 -9.42 16.24
N HIS A 319 -20.25 -10.00 16.61
CA HIS A 319 -20.43 -10.57 17.93
C HIS A 319 -19.43 -11.71 18.20
N ARG A 320 -19.34 -12.70 17.30
CA ARG A 320 -18.42 -13.84 17.45
C ARG A 320 -16.95 -13.40 17.44
N MET A 321 -16.60 -12.48 16.56
CA MET A 321 -15.26 -11.90 16.48
C MET A 321 -14.92 -11.14 17.75
N GLY A 322 -15.81 -10.26 18.23
CA GLY A 322 -15.65 -9.49 19.46
C GLY A 322 -15.40 -10.38 20.69
N ASP A 323 -16.18 -11.46 20.84
CA ASP A 323 -15.98 -12.43 21.93
C ASP A 323 -14.61 -13.13 21.87
N ARG A 324 -14.12 -13.43 20.66
CA ARG A 324 -12.80 -14.07 20.46
C ARG A 324 -11.66 -13.11 20.69
N VAL A 325 -11.79 -11.87 20.20
CA VAL A 325 -10.84 -10.78 20.48
C VAL A 325 -10.74 -10.56 21.99
N LEU A 326 -11.86 -10.44 22.70
CA LEU A 326 -11.87 -10.26 24.16
C LEU A 326 -11.19 -11.41 24.89
N ARG A 327 -11.43 -12.65 24.46
CA ARG A 327 -10.73 -13.82 25.03
C ARG A 327 -9.22 -13.76 24.80
N LEU A 328 -8.77 -13.39 23.60
CA LEU A 328 -7.35 -13.27 23.27
C LEU A 328 -6.67 -12.20 24.14
N LEU A 329 -7.28 -11.01 24.21
CA LEU A 329 -6.76 -9.89 25.01
C LEU A 329 -6.67 -10.24 26.51
N ARG A 330 -7.73 -10.85 27.07
CA ARG A 330 -7.77 -11.22 28.49
C ARG A 330 -6.82 -12.36 28.84
N ALA A 331 -6.64 -13.33 27.95
CA ALA A 331 -5.74 -14.46 28.18
C ALA A 331 -4.26 -14.05 28.08
N ASN A 332 -3.94 -12.93 27.43
CA ASN A 332 -2.57 -12.51 27.15
C ASN A 332 -2.36 -11.01 27.46
N PRO A 333 -2.52 -10.56 28.72
CA PRO A 333 -2.49 -9.14 29.06
C PRO A 333 -1.13 -8.46 28.82
N GLY A 334 -0.04 -9.22 28.73
CA GLY A 334 1.31 -8.71 28.44
C GLY A 334 1.74 -8.78 26.98
N GLN A 335 0.83 -9.10 26.05
CA GLN A 335 1.15 -9.19 24.62
C GLN A 335 0.44 -8.09 23.83
N SER A 336 1.13 -7.56 22.83
CA SER A 336 0.56 -6.65 21.83
C SER A 336 0.00 -7.45 20.66
N PHE A 337 -1.28 -7.21 20.33
CA PHE A 337 -1.94 -7.80 19.17
C PHE A 337 -2.16 -6.76 18.07
N PHE A 338 -2.05 -7.18 16.82
CA PHE A 338 -2.51 -6.43 15.66
C PHE A 338 -3.62 -7.20 14.96
N PHE A 339 -4.85 -6.78 15.16
CA PHE A 339 -6.04 -7.37 14.54
C PHE A 339 -6.27 -6.73 13.17
N ALA A 340 -6.11 -7.50 12.10
CA ALA A 340 -6.32 -7.04 10.72
C ALA A 340 -7.58 -7.69 10.15
N PHE A 341 -8.70 -6.96 10.16
CA PHE A 341 -10.02 -7.41 9.70
C PHE A 341 -10.59 -6.44 8.67
N GLY A 342 -11.57 -6.87 7.87
CA GLY A 342 -12.28 -6.00 6.94
C GLY A 342 -12.79 -4.73 7.61
N ALA A 343 -12.56 -3.57 6.99
CA ALA A 343 -12.87 -2.26 7.56
C ALA A 343 -14.34 -2.11 8.00
N GLY A 344 -15.27 -2.82 7.34
CA GLY A 344 -16.68 -2.87 7.73
C GLY A 344 -16.95 -3.40 9.16
N HIS A 345 -16.01 -4.15 9.77
CA HIS A 345 -16.12 -4.64 11.15
C HIS A 345 -15.86 -3.58 12.22
N PHE A 346 -15.32 -2.42 11.83
CA PHE A 346 -14.96 -1.31 12.71
C PHE A 346 -15.78 -0.03 12.47
N LEU A 347 -16.58 0.01 11.41
CA LEU A 347 -17.35 1.19 11.00
C LEU A 347 -18.84 1.00 11.28
N GLY A 348 -19.49 2.04 11.82
CA GLY A 348 -20.92 2.04 12.14
C GLY A 348 -21.20 1.64 13.59
N ASN A 349 -22.31 0.94 13.80
CA ASN A 349 -22.78 0.51 15.13
C ASN A 349 -22.71 -1.02 15.25
N ASN A 350 -22.56 -1.52 16.49
CA ASN A 350 -22.40 -2.94 16.80
C ASN A 350 -21.14 -3.53 16.14
N THR A 351 -20.06 -2.73 16.17
CA THR A 351 -18.75 -3.08 15.63
C THR A 351 -18.00 -3.99 16.59
N VAL A 352 -16.93 -4.62 16.11
CA VAL A 352 -16.00 -5.36 16.99
C VAL A 352 -15.46 -4.45 18.10
N LEU A 353 -15.21 -3.17 17.81
CA LEU A 353 -14.75 -2.20 18.81
C LEU A 353 -15.79 -1.96 19.91
N ASP A 354 -17.07 -1.93 19.58
CA ASP A 354 -18.15 -1.75 20.58
C ASP A 354 -18.21 -2.93 21.55
N PHE A 355 -18.07 -4.16 21.04
CA PHE A 355 -17.98 -5.35 21.89
C PHE A 355 -16.74 -5.31 22.79
N VAL A 356 -15.58 -4.91 22.24
CA VAL A 356 -14.34 -4.82 23.02
C VAL A 356 -14.43 -3.75 24.11
N ARG A 357 -15.07 -2.59 23.83
CA ARG A 357 -15.38 -1.56 24.81
C ARG A 357 -16.30 -2.06 25.92
N GLN A 358 -17.38 -2.76 25.56
CA GLN A 358 -18.28 -3.38 26.54
C GLN A 358 -17.56 -4.42 27.41
N GLY A 359 -16.51 -5.05 26.88
CA GLY A 359 -15.64 -5.95 27.62
C GLY A 359 -14.63 -5.29 28.55
N GLY A 360 -14.64 -3.95 28.68
CA GLY A 360 -13.86 -3.18 29.65
C GLY A 360 -12.55 -2.60 29.12
N PHE A 361 -12.30 -2.67 27.80
CA PHE A 361 -11.10 -2.07 27.20
C PHE A 361 -11.42 -0.67 26.67
N ASP A 362 -10.59 0.32 27.04
CA ASP A 362 -10.68 1.64 26.44
C ASP A 362 -10.01 1.63 25.05
N ILE A 363 -10.77 2.00 24.02
CA ILE A 363 -10.32 2.01 22.62
C ILE A 363 -10.42 3.41 22.05
N GLU A 364 -9.28 3.93 21.58
CA GLU A 364 -9.19 5.21 20.89
C GLU A 364 -8.86 5.04 19.41
N HIS A 365 -9.34 6.00 18.62
CA HIS A 365 -8.99 6.10 17.21
C HIS A 365 -7.58 6.68 17.07
N SER A 366 -6.70 5.93 16.40
CA SER A 366 -5.30 6.28 16.25
C SER A 366 -5.13 7.22 15.06
N THR A 367 -5.40 8.51 15.28
CA THR A 367 -5.06 9.57 14.32
C THR A 367 -3.56 9.85 14.36
N GLU A 368 -2.97 10.20 13.21
CA GLU A 368 -1.69 10.93 13.17
C GLU A 368 -1.93 12.36 13.71
N SER A 369 -2.11 12.47 15.03
CA SER A 369 -2.30 13.74 15.72
C SER A 369 -0.96 14.39 16.00
N PHE A 370 -0.99 15.72 16.14
CA PHE A 370 0.12 16.50 16.68
C PHE A 370 0.63 15.91 18.02
N GLU A 371 -0.29 15.44 18.86
CA GLU A 371 0.05 14.79 20.12
C GLU A 371 0.78 13.45 19.94
N SER A 372 0.37 12.64 18.96
CA SER A 372 1.11 11.42 18.60
C SER A 372 2.51 11.74 18.11
N HIS A 373 2.65 12.80 17.29
CA HIS A 373 3.96 13.27 16.84
C HIS A 373 4.84 13.72 18.01
N LEU A 374 4.29 14.44 18.98
CA LEU A 374 5.03 14.84 20.18
C LEU A 374 5.45 13.64 21.05
N ARG A 375 4.64 12.58 21.13
CA ARG A 375 5.05 11.33 21.79
C ARG A 375 6.24 10.68 21.09
N ASP A 376 6.22 10.60 19.76
CA ASP A 376 7.34 10.06 18.97
C ASP A 376 8.62 10.88 19.18
N VAL A 377 8.52 12.22 19.18
CA VAL A 377 9.66 13.12 19.48
C VAL A 377 10.23 12.84 20.88
N LYS A 378 9.38 12.69 21.90
CA LYS A 378 9.81 12.39 23.27
C LYS A 378 10.52 11.04 23.38
N GLN A 379 10.04 10.02 22.67
CA GLN A 379 10.67 8.70 22.66
C GLN A 379 12.07 8.77 22.05
N VAL A 380 12.23 9.48 20.92
CA VAL A 380 13.54 9.70 20.30
C VAL A 380 14.50 10.45 21.24
N PHE A 381 14.04 11.48 21.94
CA PHE A 381 14.87 12.18 22.92
C PHE A 381 15.28 11.31 24.10
N SER A 382 14.40 10.41 24.56
CA SER A 382 14.71 9.46 25.64
C SER A 382 15.83 8.52 25.21
N LEU A 383 15.72 7.92 24.01
CA LEU A 383 16.75 7.06 23.44
C LEU A 383 18.11 7.76 23.25
N ILE A 384 18.10 9.01 22.78
CA ILE A 384 19.32 9.82 22.62
C ILE A 384 19.98 10.09 23.97
N SER A 385 19.16 10.41 24.98
CA SER A 385 19.63 10.65 26.35
C SER A 385 20.20 9.38 26.98
N GLU A 386 19.51 8.25 26.84
CA GLU A 386 19.96 6.93 27.32
C GLU A 386 21.28 6.50 26.67
N ALA A 387 21.45 6.80 25.37
CA ALA A 387 22.69 6.55 24.64
C ALA A 387 23.83 7.55 24.96
N GLY A 388 23.61 8.53 25.85
CA GLY A 388 24.61 9.55 26.21
C GLY A 388 24.94 10.53 25.08
N LEU A 389 24.11 10.58 24.03
CA LEU A 389 24.31 11.44 22.87
C LEU A 389 23.77 12.86 23.15
N LYS A 390 24.43 13.88 22.58
CA LYS A 390 24.00 15.27 22.69
C LYS A 390 23.55 15.81 21.33
N LEU A 391 22.39 16.45 21.31
CA LEU A 391 21.88 17.15 20.14
C LEU A 391 22.56 18.51 19.99
N LYS A 392 22.83 18.93 18.75
CA LYS A 392 23.26 20.31 18.43
C LYS A 392 22.01 21.13 18.07
N PRO A 393 21.54 22.06 18.93
CA PRO A 393 20.26 22.76 18.70
C PRO A 393 20.18 23.46 17.35
N ALA A 394 21.29 24.06 16.89
CA ALA A 394 21.38 24.73 15.60
C ALA A 394 21.14 23.82 14.38
N LYS A 395 21.20 22.49 14.55
CA LYS A 395 20.93 21.49 13.50
C LYS A 395 19.57 20.80 13.68
N CYS A 396 18.83 21.12 14.75
CA CYS A 396 17.54 20.50 15.03
C CYS A 396 16.41 21.36 14.43
N GLN A 397 15.56 20.73 13.63
CA GLN A 397 14.38 21.36 13.03
C GLN A 397 13.18 20.49 13.35
N PHE A 398 12.26 21.01 14.15
CA PHE A 398 11.06 20.29 14.59
C PHE A 398 9.83 20.85 13.91
N LEU A 399 8.81 20.00 13.73
CA LEU A 399 7.49 20.40 13.23
C LEU A 399 7.56 21.11 11.87
N LYS A 400 8.41 20.61 10.97
CA LYS A 400 8.53 21.12 9.60
C LYS A 400 7.91 20.12 8.62
N PRO A 401 7.19 20.58 7.57
CA PRO A 401 6.69 19.68 6.53
C PRO A 401 7.81 19.13 5.62
N GLN A 402 8.97 19.80 5.61
CA GLN A 402 10.19 19.37 4.93
C GLN A 402 11.43 19.95 5.63
N VAL A 403 12.56 19.27 5.53
CA VAL A 403 13.84 19.68 6.13
C VAL A 403 14.99 19.48 5.15
N LYS A 404 16.02 20.34 5.24
CA LYS A 404 17.25 20.18 4.44
C LYS A 404 18.21 19.25 5.18
N TYR A 405 18.66 18.18 4.53
CA TYR A 405 19.64 17.24 5.05
C TYR A 405 20.65 16.83 3.99
N LEU A 406 21.94 17.08 4.26
CA LEU A 406 23.06 16.73 3.37
C LEU A 406 22.86 17.12 1.88
N GLY A 407 22.29 18.30 1.63
CA GLY A 407 22.01 18.77 0.26
C GLY A 407 20.78 18.19 -0.41
N HIS A 408 19.91 17.56 0.36
CA HIS A 408 18.60 17.08 -0.05
C HIS A 408 17.53 17.80 0.76
N VAL A 409 16.33 17.90 0.20
CA VAL A 409 15.12 18.21 0.93
C VAL A 409 14.40 16.89 1.19
N VAL A 410 14.19 16.60 2.47
CA VAL A 410 13.45 15.42 2.96
C VAL A 410 12.04 15.89 3.35
N SER A 411 11.01 15.30 2.75
CA SER A 411 9.59 15.58 3.05
C SER A 411 8.80 14.28 3.17
N ALA A 412 7.54 14.37 3.62
CA ALA A 412 6.64 13.21 3.73
C ALA A 412 6.41 12.53 2.36
N THR A 413 6.59 13.28 1.28
CA THR A 413 6.47 12.83 -0.11
C THR A 413 7.77 12.25 -0.69
N GLY A 414 8.86 12.18 0.09
CA GLY A 414 10.13 11.58 -0.32
C GLY A 414 11.35 12.50 -0.18
N VAL A 415 12.47 12.06 -0.75
CA VAL A 415 13.76 12.77 -0.74
C VAL A 415 14.02 13.34 -2.13
N ARG A 416 14.31 14.63 -2.23
CA ARG A 416 14.66 15.31 -3.48
C ARG A 416 15.93 16.14 -3.33
N PRO A 417 16.71 16.37 -4.40
CA PRO A 417 17.85 17.28 -4.34
C PRO A 417 17.44 18.68 -3.87
N ASP A 418 18.28 19.34 -3.07
CA ASP A 418 18.06 20.72 -2.66
C ASP A 418 18.09 21.63 -3.91
N PRO A 419 17.01 22.37 -4.22
CA PRO A 419 16.97 23.30 -5.34
C PRO A 419 18.10 24.32 -5.34
N GLU A 420 18.61 24.70 -4.17
CA GLU A 420 19.74 25.63 -4.05
C GLU A 420 21.07 24.99 -4.44
N LYS A 421 21.19 23.65 -4.38
CA LYS A 421 22.35 22.91 -4.89
C LYS A 421 22.20 22.48 -6.35
N LEU A 422 21.05 22.74 -6.97
CA LEU A 422 20.77 22.44 -8.38
C LEU A 422 21.28 23.52 -9.35
N GLU A 423 22.03 24.52 -8.86
CA GLU A 423 22.77 25.44 -9.71
C GLU A 423 23.98 24.70 -10.33
N CYS A 424 23.73 24.13 -11.51
CA CYS A 424 24.72 23.34 -12.22
C CYS A 424 25.86 24.22 -12.76
N VAL A 425 27.11 23.85 -12.49
CA VAL A 425 28.31 24.50 -13.05
C VAL A 425 28.24 24.58 -14.58
N CYS A 426 27.65 23.59 -15.25
CA CYS A 426 27.45 23.62 -16.69
C CYS A 426 26.65 24.84 -17.13
N LYS A 427 25.60 25.24 -16.39
CA LYS A 427 24.81 26.45 -16.70
C LYS A 427 25.64 27.72 -16.56
N VAL A 428 26.52 27.80 -15.55
CA VAL A 428 27.42 28.95 -15.36
C VAL A 428 28.36 29.09 -16.57
N ILE A 429 28.88 27.97 -17.07
CA ILE A 429 29.73 27.94 -18.27
C ILE A 429 28.92 28.31 -19.53
N SER A 430 27.72 27.73 -19.71
CA SER A 430 26.84 28.04 -20.84
C SER A 430 26.44 29.52 -20.90
N ASN A 431 26.33 30.16 -19.74
CA ASN A 431 25.95 31.57 -19.61
C ASN A 431 27.15 32.53 -19.70
N GLY A 432 28.32 32.07 -20.16
CA GLY A 432 29.48 32.91 -20.43
C GLY A 432 30.54 32.94 -19.32
N GLY A 433 30.42 32.10 -18.29
CA GLY A 433 31.46 31.93 -17.28
C GLY A 433 32.77 31.44 -17.88
N LYS A 434 33.90 32.05 -17.47
CA LYS A 434 35.23 31.71 -17.99
C LYS A 434 35.77 30.47 -17.27
N ARG A 435 35.75 29.32 -17.96
CA ARG A 435 36.37 28.08 -17.49
C ARG A 435 37.90 28.15 -17.63
N ILE A 436 38.62 27.76 -16.59
CA ILE A 436 40.08 27.63 -16.57
C ILE A 436 40.43 26.27 -15.95
N PHE A 437 41.40 25.56 -16.53
CA PHE A 437 41.91 24.31 -15.98
C PHE A 437 43.24 24.57 -15.27
N ASP A 438 43.31 24.33 -13.96
CA ASP A 438 44.55 24.52 -13.22
C ASP A 438 45.49 23.33 -13.43
N LYS A 439 46.66 23.62 -13.99
CA LYS A 439 47.65 22.58 -14.33
C LYS A 439 48.33 22.00 -13.09
N GLN A 440 48.37 22.74 -11.98
CA GLN A 440 49.03 22.31 -10.76
C GLN A 440 48.13 21.34 -9.96
N SER A 441 46.89 21.74 -9.66
CA SER A 441 45.93 20.93 -8.92
C SER A 441 45.15 19.91 -9.78
N LYS A 442 45.29 19.97 -11.10
CA LYS A 442 44.62 19.07 -12.07
C LYS A 442 43.09 19.11 -12.00
N VAL A 443 42.52 20.24 -11.58
CA VAL A 443 41.07 20.46 -11.52
C VAL A 443 40.67 21.75 -12.23
N PRO A 444 39.46 21.83 -12.79
CA PRO A 444 38.92 23.07 -13.35
C PRO A 444 38.32 23.99 -12.27
N TYR A 445 38.25 25.26 -12.63
CA TYR A 445 37.40 26.24 -11.96
C TYR A 445 36.75 27.17 -13.00
N VAL A 446 35.65 27.79 -12.63
CA VAL A 446 34.95 28.79 -13.46
C VAL A 446 34.89 30.13 -12.70
N ILE A 447 35.12 31.21 -13.44
CA ILE A 447 34.96 32.58 -12.95
C ILE A 447 33.77 33.21 -13.67
N ASP A 448 32.77 33.65 -12.91
CA ASP A 448 31.66 34.47 -13.40
C ASP A 448 31.49 35.69 -12.50
N LYS A 449 31.85 36.88 -13.02
CA LYS A 449 31.86 38.16 -12.29
C LYS A 449 32.66 38.08 -10.98
N LYS A 450 31.98 37.97 -9.83
CA LYS A 450 32.56 37.87 -8.49
C LYS A 450 32.57 36.43 -7.94
N ASN A 451 31.98 35.49 -8.68
CA ASN A 451 31.89 34.09 -8.28
C ASN A 451 33.09 33.32 -8.84
N TRP A 452 33.74 32.56 -7.96
CA TRP A 452 34.78 31.60 -8.31
C TRP A 452 34.32 30.23 -7.82
N ILE A 453 34.18 29.27 -8.73
CA ILE A 453 33.65 27.94 -8.42
C ILE A 453 34.66 26.90 -8.91
N SER A 454 35.31 26.19 -7.98
CA SER A 454 36.07 24.96 -8.30
C SER A 454 35.13 23.77 -8.37
N TYR A 455 35.38 22.87 -9.31
CA TYR A 455 34.55 21.69 -9.50
C TYR A 455 35.36 20.56 -10.12
N ASP A 456 34.74 19.38 -10.22
CA ASP A 456 35.27 18.25 -10.97
C ASP A 456 34.50 18.08 -12.27
N ASP A 457 35.24 17.77 -13.34
CA ASP A 457 34.73 17.49 -14.66
C ASP A 457 35.28 16.16 -15.18
N VAL A 458 34.87 15.76 -16.39
CA VAL A 458 35.29 14.49 -16.99
C VAL A 458 36.82 14.37 -17.05
N SER A 459 37.55 15.46 -17.34
CA SER A 459 39.01 15.43 -17.46
C SER A 459 39.71 15.23 -16.11
N SER A 460 39.30 15.99 -15.11
CA SER A 460 39.87 15.92 -13.75
C SER A 460 39.53 14.61 -13.04
N VAL A 461 38.30 14.11 -13.21
CA VAL A 461 37.87 12.83 -12.68
C VAL A 461 38.62 11.66 -13.33
N GLU A 462 38.85 11.70 -14.64
CA GLU A 462 39.68 10.70 -15.33
C GLU A 462 41.12 10.65 -14.77
N LEU A 463 41.75 11.82 -14.58
CA LEU A 463 43.09 11.90 -14.01
C LEU A 463 43.14 11.33 -12.59
N LYS A 464 42.16 11.67 -11.74
CA LYS A 464 42.05 11.14 -10.38
C LYS A 464 41.83 9.63 -10.37
N ALA A 465 40.95 9.13 -11.23
CA ALA A 465 40.66 7.69 -11.32
C ALA A 465 41.90 6.90 -11.75
N ARG A 466 42.64 7.37 -12.77
CA ARG A 466 43.90 6.73 -13.19
C ARG A 466 44.95 6.73 -12.09
N TRP A 467 45.10 7.85 -11.37
CA TRP A 467 46.04 7.95 -10.26
C TRP A 467 45.66 7.00 -9.10
N ILE A 468 44.38 6.92 -8.74
CA ILE A 468 43.88 6.01 -7.71
C ILE A 468 44.22 4.55 -8.05
N LEU A 469 44.07 4.17 -9.32
CA LEU A 469 44.45 2.82 -9.78
C LEU A 469 45.96 2.60 -9.75
N SER A 470 46.78 3.58 -10.15
CA SER A 470 48.24 3.43 -10.14
C SER A 470 48.83 3.29 -8.75
N GLU A 471 48.17 3.84 -7.73
CA GLU A 471 48.59 3.72 -6.32
C GLU A 471 48.04 2.47 -5.63
N GLY A 472 47.22 1.65 -6.31
CA GLY A 472 46.69 0.40 -5.77
C GLY A 472 45.57 0.58 -4.72
N PHE A 473 44.84 1.70 -4.75
CA PHE A 473 43.68 1.88 -3.87
C PHE A 473 42.51 0.98 -4.26
N GLY A 474 41.70 0.57 -3.28
CA GLY A 474 40.61 -0.40 -3.48
C GLY A 474 39.35 0.12 -4.21
N GLY A 475 39.29 1.40 -4.56
CA GLY A 475 38.15 1.95 -5.31
C GLY A 475 37.96 3.46 -5.18
N ILE A 476 36.90 3.95 -5.82
CA ILE A 476 36.53 5.37 -5.88
C ILE A 476 35.13 5.54 -5.27
N MET A 477 35.00 6.41 -4.27
CA MET A 477 33.71 6.82 -3.70
C MET A 477 33.30 8.16 -4.31
N THR A 478 32.04 8.26 -4.76
CA THR A 478 31.49 9.49 -5.33
C THR A 478 30.47 10.13 -4.39
N PHE A 479 30.58 11.44 -4.18
CA PHE A 479 29.64 12.20 -3.36
C PHE A 479 29.14 13.45 -4.12
N SER A 480 27.93 13.47 -4.67
CA SER A 480 26.93 12.39 -4.70
C SER A 480 26.49 12.08 -6.13
N LEU A 481 25.95 10.87 -6.36
CA LEU A 481 25.42 10.44 -7.65
C LEU A 481 24.40 11.44 -8.23
N ASN A 482 23.61 12.08 -7.36
CA ASN A 482 22.56 13.03 -7.72
C ASN A 482 23.09 14.42 -8.11
N CYS A 483 24.37 14.70 -7.86
CA CYS A 483 25.03 15.94 -8.27
C CYS A 483 25.67 15.84 -9.67
N ASP A 484 25.72 14.63 -10.25
CA ASP A 484 26.09 14.44 -11.65
C ASP A 484 24.88 14.77 -12.56
N ASP A 485 25.12 14.94 -13.85
CA ASP A 485 24.05 15.18 -14.83
C ASP A 485 23.28 13.89 -15.11
N HIS A 486 22.45 13.49 -14.15
CA HIS A 486 21.61 12.30 -14.22
C HIS A 486 20.49 12.43 -15.27
N THR A 487 20.12 13.66 -15.63
CA THR A 487 19.08 13.94 -16.64
C THR A 487 19.61 13.96 -18.05
N GLY A 488 20.92 14.20 -18.23
CA GLY A 488 21.56 14.43 -19.53
C GLY A 488 21.22 15.81 -20.10
N ALA A 489 20.74 16.74 -19.27
CA ALA A 489 20.24 18.04 -19.72
C ALA A 489 21.36 19.04 -20.05
N THR A 490 22.59 18.75 -19.67
CA THR A 490 23.75 19.66 -19.79
C THR A 490 24.79 19.21 -20.81
N SER A 491 24.69 17.97 -21.30
CA SER A 491 25.50 17.45 -22.41
C SER A 491 24.81 17.69 -23.76
N PRO A 492 25.49 18.24 -24.78
CA PRO A 492 24.94 18.35 -26.15
C PRO A 492 24.49 17.00 -26.73
N GLU A 493 25.10 15.91 -26.26
CA GLU A 493 24.83 14.53 -26.69
C GLU A 493 23.81 13.82 -25.78
N GLY A 494 23.23 14.51 -24.78
CA GLY A 494 22.25 13.93 -23.86
C GLY A 494 22.81 12.86 -22.92
N VAL A 495 24.14 12.84 -22.73
CA VAL A 495 24.82 11.80 -21.95
C VAL A 495 24.46 11.93 -20.47
N ARG A 496 23.76 10.92 -19.95
CA ARG A 496 23.48 10.79 -18.51
C ARG A 496 24.71 10.30 -17.74
N PHE A 497 24.92 10.85 -16.55
CA PHE A 497 25.98 10.53 -15.61
C PHE A 497 27.41 10.60 -16.20
N PRO A 498 27.80 11.72 -16.85
CA PRO A 498 29.09 11.82 -17.53
C PRO A 498 30.29 11.57 -16.62
N LEU A 499 30.27 12.04 -15.37
CA LEU A 499 31.41 11.85 -14.45
C LEU A 499 31.52 10.40 -14.02
N HIS A 500 30.41 9.79 -13.61
CA HIS A 500 30.41 8.39 -13.15
C HIS A 500 30.71 7.41 -14.29
N LYS A 501 30.23 7.68 -15.51
CA LYS A 501 30.59 6.87 -16.68
C LYS A 501 32.09 6.90 -16.93
N LYS A 502 32.73 8.07 -16.85
CA LYS A 502 34.18 8.17 -17.02
C LYS A 502 34.94 7.39 -15.94
N ILE A 503 34.51 7.47 -14.67
CA ILE A 503 35.09 6.67 -13.58
C ILE A 503 34.98 5.19 -13.91
N LYS A 504 33.78 4.73 -14.29
CA LYS A 504 33.52 3.34 -14.65
C LYS A 504 34.43 2.88 -15.79
N GLU A 505 34.51 3.64 -16.87
CA GLU A 505 35.37 3.33 -18.03
C GLU A 505 36.84 3.14 -17.63
N VAL A 506 37.38 4.06 -16.82
CA VAL A 506 38.79 3.99 -16.36
C VAL A 506 39.03 2.77 -15.46
N VAL A 507 38.10 2.51 -14.54
CA VAL A 507 38.19 1.37 -13.62
C VAL A 507 38.09 0.05 -14.37
N GLU A 508 37.16 -0.08 -15.32
CA GLU A 508 37.02 -1.29 -16.16
C GLU A 508 38.25 -1.51 -17.05
N GLN A 509 38.88 -0.45 -17.56
CA GLN A 509 40.12 -0.57 -18.32
C GLN A 509 41.30 -1.00 -17.44
N GLY A 510 41.39 -0.49 -16.21
CA GLY A 510 42.47 -0.84 -15.27
C GLY A 510 42.37 -2.25 -14.68
N PHE A 511 41.18 -2.87 -14.66
CA PHE A 511 41.02 -4.28 -14.25
C PHE A 511 41.30 -5.28 -15.39
N ASN A 512 41.27 -4.83 -16.64
CA ASN A 512 41.50 -5.66 -17.84
C ASN A 512 42.92 -5.51 -18.41
N ALA A 513 43.77 -4.71 -17.77
CA ALA A 513 45.19 -4.50 -18.10
C ALA A 513 46.05 -5.11 -16.99
#